data_AF-A0A9P5Q680-F1
#
_entry.id   AF-A0A9P5Q680-F1
#
_cell.length_a   1.000
_cell.length_b   1.000
_cell.length_c   1.000
_cell.angle_alpha   90.00
_cell.angle_beta   90.00
_cell.angle_gamma   90.00
#
_symmetry.space_group_name_H-M   'P 1'
#
loop_
_entity.id
_entity.type
_entity.pdbx_description
1 polymer ?
#
loop_
_entity_poly.entity_id
_entity_poly.type
_entity_poly.pdbx_seq_one_letter_code
_entity_poly.pdbx_strand_id
1 'polypeptide(L)'
;NTSGTGKTRLLFEGLCLHWGLYLPCIIDSIGLGAMDLSTAIEELKLRRLPPSSDIDYTIILQNNLHATYRAVSITLLARLVVFQVYLKTCVEDGFCHDHRKRWLEVQIFPE
;
A
#
# COMPACT_ATOMS: atom_id res chain seq x y z
N ASN A 1 2.46 -17.45 9.21
CA ASN A 1 3.51 -16.51 8.77
C ASN A 1 4.87 -16.94 9.32
N THR A 2 5.54 -17.90 8.68
CA THR A 2 6.92 -18.27 9.05
C THR A 2 7.88 -17.28 8.40
N SER A 3 8.75 -16.65 9.20
CA SER A 3 9.79 -15.74 8.70
C SER A 3 10.83 -16.51 7.88
N GLY A 4 11.49 -15.85 6.93
CA GLY A 4 12.64 -16.42 6.18
C GLY A 4 12.31 -17.36 5.01
N THR A 5 11.03 -17.63 4.68
CA THR A 5 10.69 -18.53 3.56
C THR A 5 10.73 -17.86 2.17
N GLY A 6 11.36 -16.69 2.03
CA GLY A 6 11.50 -16.00 0.74
C GLY A 6 10.24 -15.34 0.17
N LYS A 7 9.14 -15.20 0.95
CA LYS A 7 7.88 -14.60 0.46
C LYS A 7 8.07 -13.18 -0.09
N THR A 8 8.78 -12.33 0.65
CA THR A 8 9.07 -10.95 0.23
C THR A 8 9.94 -10.93 -1.02
N ARG A 9 10.93 -11.83 -1.11
CA ARG A 9 11.77 -11.98 -2.29
C ARG A 9 10.95 -12.34 -3.53
N LEU A 10 10.07 -13.33 -3.43
CA LEU A 10 9.22 -13.76 -4.55
C LEU A 10 8.25 -12.65 -4.99
N LEU A 11 7.76 -11.84 -4.05
CA LEU A 11 6.95 -10.67 -4.35
C LEU A 11 7.76 -9.60 -5.09
N PHE A 12 9.00 -9.32 -4.68
CA PHE A 12 9.90 -8.40 -5.37
C PHE A 12 10.30 -8.90 -6.76
N GLU A 13 10.60 -10.19 -6.91
CA GLU A 13 10.86 -10.80 -8.21
C GLU A 13 9.65 -10.64 -9.15
N GLY A 14 8.44 -10.87 -8.65
CA GLY A 14 7.20 -10.62 -9.39
C GLY A 14 7.04 -9.16 -9.83
N LEU A 15 7.38 -8.20 -8.98
CA LEU A 15 7.29 -6.76 -9.29
C LEU A 15 8.40 -6.26 -10.24
N CYS A 16 9.51 -6.99 -10.38
CA CYS A 16 10.49 -6.73 -11.45
C CYS A 16 9.99 -7.27 -12.81
N LEU A 17 9.23 -8.37 -12.81
CA LEU A 17 8.67 -8.97 -14.02
C LEU A 17 7.40 -8.26 -14.51
N HIS A 18 6.60 -7.73 -13.58
CA HIS A 18 5.32 -7.10 -13.87
C HIS A 18 5.17 -5.75 -13.16
N TRP A 19 4.51 -4.80 -13.82
CA TRP A 19 4.16 -3.54 -13.19
C TRP A 19 3.23 -3.76 -12.00
N GLY A 20 3.49 -3.09 -10.89
CA GLY A 20 2.66 -3.22 -9.70
C GLY A 20 3.04 -2.26 -8.58
N LEU A 21 2.25 -2.29 -7.52
CA LEU A 21 2.44 -1.49 -6.32
C LEU A 21 2.85 -2.37 -5.14
N TYR A 22 3.83 -1.92 -4.37
CA TYR A 22 4.18 -2.48 -3.07
C TYR A 22 3.62 -1.58 -1.96
N LEU A 23 2.61 -2.09 -1.25
CA LEU A 23 1.89 -1.39 -0.18
C LEU A 23 1.99 -2.19 1.12
N PRO A 24 3.06 -2.00 1.92
CA PRO A 24 3.17 -2.67 3.20
C PRO A 24 2.17 -2.07 4.20
N CYS A 25 1.39 -2.92 4.88
CA CYS A 25 0.51 -2.48 5.97
C CYS A 25 1.24 -2.35 7.31
N ILE A 26 2.37 -3.05 7.45
CA ILE A 26 3.25 -3.04 8.63
C ILE A 26 4.67 -3.06 8.09
N ILE A 27 5.52 -2.18 8.62
CA ILE A 27 6.93 -2.14 8.29
C ILE A 27 7.71 -2.68 9.49
N ASP A 28 8.39 -3.79 9.28
CA ASP A 28 9.26 -4.40 10.29
C ASP A 28 10.50 -3.53 10.55
N SER A 29 11.30 -3.89 11.55
CA SER A 29 12.52 -3.16 11.97
C SER A 29 13.56 -2.90 10.87
N ILE A 30 13.45 -3.58 9.72
CA ILE A 30 14.30 -3.40 8.54
C ILE A 30 13.92 -2.13 7.75
N GLY A 31 12.71 -1.58 7.96
CA GLY A 31 12.32 -0.29 7.38
C GLY A 31 12.04 -0.31 5.87
N LEU A 32 11.72 -1.47 5.29
CA LEU A 32 11.51 -1.59 3.84
C LEU A 32 10.09 -1.18 3.45
N GLY A 33 10.00 -0.20 2.56
CA GLY A 33 8.75 0.29 1.98
C GLY A 33 8.29 1.63 2.55
N ALA A 34 7.44 2.33 1.80
CA ALA A 34 6.86 3.58 2.30
C ALA A 34 5.78 3.34 3.36
N MET A 35 5.78 4.21 4.37
CA MET A 35 4.89 4.16 5.54
C MET A 35 3.49 4.71 5.28
N ASP A 36 3.15 5.12 4.06
CA ASP A 36 1.90 5.83 3.80
C ASP A 36 0.65 5.04 4.18
N LEU A 37 0.57 3.75 3.82
CA LEU A 37 -0.55 2.90 4.19
C LEU A 37 -0.54 2.54 5.69
N SER A 38 0.62 2.23 6.27
CA SER A 38 0.71 1.92 7.71
C SER A 38 0.32 3.13 8.56
N THR A 39 0.84 4.32 8.23
CA THR A 39 0.47 5.58 8.90
C THR A 39 -1.00 5.89 8.71
N ALA A 40 -1.55 5.73 7.50
CA ALA A 40 -2.98 5.92 7.25
C ALA A 40 -3.83 4.99 8.12
N ILE A 41 -3.41 3.74 8.33
CA ILE A 41 -4.09 2.78 9.23
C ILE A 41 -3.95 3.20 10.70
N GLU A 42 -2.76 3.62 11.13
CA GLU A 42 -2.50 4.04 12.52
C GLU A 42 -3.27 5.32 12.90
N GLU A 43 -3.44 6.23 11.96
CA GLU A 43 -4.19 7.47 12.14
C GLU A 43 -5.72 7.26 12.13
N LEU A 44 -6.20 6.08 11.69
CA LEU A 44 -7.62 5.76 11.77
C LEU A 44 -8.05 5.64 13.23
N LYS A 45 -8.79 6.64 13.69
CA LYS A 45 -9.47 6.63 14.99
C LYS A 45 -10.76 5.81 14.94
N LEU A 46 -10.64 4.53 14.58
CA LEU A 46 -11.79 3.63 14.52
C LEU A 46 -12.36 3.41 15.92
N ARG A 47 -13.68 3.47 16.01
CA ARG A 47 -14.39 3.10 17.24
C ARG A 47 -14.50 1.59 17.31
N ARG A 48 -14.34 1.00 18.49
CA ARG A 48 -14.62 -0.43 18.67
C ARG A 48 -16.10 -0.69 18.34
N LEU A 49 -16.36 -1.76 17.59
CA LEU A 49 -17.73 -2.16 17.31
C LEU A 49 -18.36 -2.70 18.60
N PRO A 50 -19.57 -2.23 18.98
CA PRO A 50 -20.33 -2.87 20.05
C PRO A 50 -20.85 -4.23 19.57
N PRO A 51 -21.50 -5.03 20.44
CA PRO A 51 -22.23 -6.22 20.01
C PRO A 51 -23.25 -5.88 18.91
N SER A 52 -23.52 -6.82 18.01
CA SER A 52 -24.42 -6.60 16.87
C SER A 52 -25.87 -6.28 17.25
N SER A 53 -26.26 -6.56 18.49
CA SER A 53 -27.58 -6.23 19.05
C SER A 53 -27.69 -4.76 19.52
N ASP A 54 -26.58 -4.03 19.59
CA ASP A 54 -26.56 -2.63 20.03
C ASP A 54 -27.18 -1.71 18.97
N ILE A 55 -27.97 -0.73 19.40
CA ILE A 55 -28.65 0.22 18.50
C ILE A 55 -27.66 1.07 17.70
N ASP A 56 -26.49 1.35 18.27
CA ASP A 56 -25.44 2.16 17.63
C ASP A 56 -24.52 1.33 16.73
N TYR A 57 -24.65 -0.01 16.72
CA TYR A 57 -23.77 -0.91 15.96
C TYR A 57 -23.65 -0.49 14.49
N THR A 58 -24.80 -0.32 13.81
CA THR A 58 -24.84 0.00 12.38
C THR A 58 -24.19 1.35 12.09
N ILE A 59 -24.44 2.36 12.93
CA ILE A 59 -23.90 3.70 12.76
C ILE A 59 -22.38 3.68 12.96
N ILE A 60 -21.89 3.02 14.01
CA ILE A 60 -20.45 2.91 14.28
C ILE A 60 -19.75 2.13 13.16
N LEU A 61 -20.34 1.03 12.69
CA LEU A 61 -19.82 0.26 11.57
C LEU A 61 -19.71 1.09 10.29
N GLN A 62 -20.76 1.82 9.92
CA GLN A 62 -20.75 2.67 8.72
C GLN A 62 -19.70 3.76 8.82
N ASN A 63 -19.55 4.40 9.98
CA ASN A 63 -18.52 5.42 10.20
C ASN A 63 -17.11 4.84 10.07
N ASN A 64 -16.86 3.67 10.66
CA ASN A 64 -15.57 2.99 10.55
C ASN A 64 -15.26 2.58 9.10
N LEU A 65 -16.25 2.05 8.38
CA LEU A 65 -16.12 1.68 6.97
C LEU A 65 -15.82 2.91 6.11
N HIS A 66 -16.54 4.00 6.32
CA HIS A 66 -16.32 5.25 5.58
C HIS A 66 -14.92 5.82 5.83
N ALA A 67 -14.50 5.88 7.10
CA ALA A 67 -13.15 6.35 7.46
C ALA A 67 -12.06 5.47 6.83
N THR A 68 -12.19 4.15 6.96
CA THR A 68 -11.25 3.17 6.39
C THR A 68 -11.18 3.29 4.87
N TYR A 69 -12.33 3.31 4.20
CA TYR A 69 -12.41 3.44 2.75
C TYR A 69 -11.70 4.71 2.28
N ARG A 70 -12.02 5.86 2.91
CA ARG A 70 -11.39 7.14 2.57
C ARG A 70 -9.87 7.09 2.71
N ALA A 71 -9.36 6.61 3.84
CA ALA A 71 -7.92 6.56 4.11
C ALA A 71 -7.18 5.66 3.10
N VAL A 72 -7.70 4.46 2.85
CA VAL A 72 -7.11 3.51 1.89
C VAL A 72 -7.21 4.05 0.46
N SER A 73 -8.35 4.63 0.06
CA SER A 73 -8.54 5.19 -1.27
C SER A 73 -7.61 6.37 -1.54
N ILE A 74 -7.40 7.27 -0.57
CA ILE A 74 -6.45 8.39 -0.72
C ILE A 74 -5.04 7.87 -0.92
N THR A 75 -4.62 6.90 -0.10
CA THR A 75 -3.28 6.30 -0.20
C THR A 75 -3.07 5.62 -1.55
N LEU A 76 -4.02 4.79 -1.99
CA LEU A 76 -3.96 4.11 -3.27
C LEU A 76 -3.97 5.11 -4.44
N LEU A 77 -4.82 6.13 -4.38
CA LEU A 77 -4.89 7.15 -5.42
C LEU A 77 -3.58 7.91 -5.54
N ALA A 78 -2.97 8.33 -4.42
CA ALA A 78 -1.67 9.00 -4.43
C ALA A 78 -0.61 8.14 -5.14
N ARG A 79 -0.55 6.84 -4.82
CA ARG A 79 0.38 5.89 -5.45
C ARG A 79 0.10 5.69 -6.94
N LEU A 80 -1.17 5.62 -7.34
CA LEU A 80 -1.55 5.52 -8.76
C LEU A 80 -1.18 6.78 -9.54
N VAL A 81 -1.31 7.97 -8.95
CA VAL A 81 -0.89 9.23 -9.58
C VAL A 81 0.62 9.26 -9.77
N VAL A 82 1.40 8.93 -8.74
CA VAL A 82 2.87 8.83 -8.85
C VAL A 82 3.26 7.80 -9.90
N PHE A 83 2.61 6.64 -9.91
CA PHE A 83 2.85 5.61 -10.90
C PHE A 83 2.53 6.08 -12.33
N GLN A 84 1.42 6.79 -12.51
CA GLN A 84 1.04 7.36 -13.80
C GLN A 84 2.09 8.38 -14.30
N VAL A 85 2.60 9.23 -13.42
CA VAL A 85 3.69 10.17 -13.75
C VAL A 85 4.95 9.41 -14.14
N TYR A 86 5.34 8.40 -13.37
CA TYR A 86 6.49 7.56 -13.66
C TYR A 86 6.38 6.87 -15.03
N LEU A 87 5.23 6.28 -15.36
CA LEU A 87 5.01 5.66 -16.66
C LEU A 87 5.11 6.65 -17.83
N LYS A 88 4.65 7.89 -17.65
CA LYS A 88 4.80 8.95 -18.67
C LYS A 88 6.26 9.29 -18.91
N THR A 89 7.09 9.30 -17.86
CA THR A 89 8.53 9.58 -18.01
C THR A 89 9.29 8.45 -18.70
N CYS A 90 8.85 7.19 -18.56
CA CYS A 90 9.50 6.05 -19.21
C CYS A 90 9.03 5.81 -20.66
N VAL A 91 7.97 6.48 -21.12
CA VAL A 91 7.35 6.16 -22.41
C VAL A 91 8.25 6.50 -23.59
N GLU A 92 9.13 7.50 -23.44
CA GLU A 92 10.04 7.99 -24.47
C GLU A 92 11.12 6.95 -24.82
N ASP A 93 11.56 6.17 -23.83
CA ASP A 93 12.60 5.13 -23.98
C ASP A 93 12.02 3.72 -24.25
N GLY A 94 10.70 3.57 -24.17
CA GLY A 94 10.01 2.30 -24.18
C GLY A 94 10.10 1.54 -22.84
N PHE A 95 9.12 0.68 -22.56
CA PHE A 95 9.08 -0.03 -21.28
C PHE A 95 10.04 -1.24 -21.26
N CYS A 96 11.09 -1.19 -20.44
CA CYS A 96 12.04 -2.28 -20.25
C CYS A 96 12.03 -2.81 -18.80
N HIS A 97 12.84 -3.84 -18.54
CA HIS A 97 13.00 -4.43 -17.21
C HIS A 97 13.54 -3.41 -16.18
N ASP A 98 14.48 -2.57 -16.59
CA ASP A 98 15.13 -1.62 -15.68
C ASP A 98 14.16 -0.55 -15.17
N HIS A 99 13.17 -0.16 -15.98
CA HIS A 99 12.08 0.71 -15.53
C HIS A 99 11.23 0.05 -14.45
N ARG A 100 10.89 -1.24 -14.57
CA ARG A 100 10.15 -1.96 -13.51
C ARG A 100 10.97 -2.13 -12.25
N LYS A 101 12.24 -2.48 -12.39
CA LYS A 101 13.18 -2.60 -11.27
C LYS A 101 13.30 -1.26 -10.53
N ARG A 102 13.49 -0.16 -11.27
CA ARG A 102 13.60 1.18 -10.69
C ARG A 102 12.31 1.61 -10.00
N TRP A 103 11.15 1.30 -10.58
CA TRP A 103 9.85 1.51 -9.95
C TRP A 103 9.68 0.74 -8.64
N LEU A 104 10.20 -0.49 -8.57
CA LEU A 104 10.21 -1.25 -7.32
C LEU A 104 11.15 -0.61 -6.28
N GLU A 105 12.36 -0.23 -6.69
CA GLU A 105 13.35 0.39 -5.80
C GLU A 105 12.81 1.64 -5.09
N VAL A 106 12.15 2.55 -5.82
CA VAL A 106 11.58 3.78 -5.23
C VAL A 106 10.43 3.50 -4.26
N GLN A 107 9.79 2.33 -4.36
CA GLN A 107 8.74 1.92 -3.42
C GLN A 107 9.30 1.27 -2.16
N ILE A 108 10.45 0.58 -2.27
CA ILE A 108 11.14 -0.09 -1.15
C ILE A 108 11.98 0.92 -0.36
N PHE A 109 12.65 1.84 -1.06
CA PHE A 109 13.53 2.87 -0.50
C PHE A 109 13.02 4.26 -0.92
N PRO A 110 11.90 4.72 -0.35
CA PRO A 110 11.44 6.08 -0.54
C PRO A 110 12.39 7.01 0.23
N GLU A 111 13.27 7.71 -0.49
CA GLU A 111 14.07 8.82 0.07
C GLU A 111 13.21 10.06 0.32
#